data_AF-A0A7L5YKA5-F1
#
_entry.id   AF-A0A7L5YKA5-F1
#
_cell.length_a   1.000
_cell.length_b   1.000
_cell.length_c   1.000
_cell.angle_alpha   90.00
_cell.angle_beta   90.00
_cell.angle_gamma   90.00
#
_symmetry.space_group_name_H-M   'P 1'
#
loop_
_entity.id
_entity.type
_entity.pdbx_description
1 polymer ?
#
loop_
_entity_poly.entity_id
_entity_poly.type
_entity_poly.pdbx_seq_one_letter_code
_entity_poly.pdbx_strand_id
1 'polypeptide(L)'
;MDPFREEAYRQAMTALALSGQRGEAAAWYQNCARILAAELGIEPDPETTALHKRIVAGDITQPVERPIRLVGLPAQYTPLVGRETELAALRSGCWTRPAGC
;
A
#
# COMPACT_ATOMS: atom_id res chain seq x y z
N MET A 1 7.26 14.45 8.90
CA MET A 1 6.00 13.77 9.28
C MET A 1 5.29 14.72 10.22
N ASP A 2 4.00 15.00 9.96
CA ASP A 2 3.19 15.85 10.85
C ASP A 2 2.89 15.08 12.15
N PRO A 3 3.33 15.55 13.33
CA PRO A 3 3.20 14.82 14.60
C PRO A 3 1.77 14.56 15.04
N PHE A 4 0.79 15.29 14.50
CA PHE A 4 -0.62 15.20 14.90
C PHE A 4 -1.47 14.39 13.90
N ARG A 5 -0.88 13.93 12.79
CA ARG A 5 -1.58 13.07 11.84
C ARG A 5 -1.61 11.62 12.31
N GLU A 6 -2.63 11.29 13.09
CA GLU A 6 -2.86 9.92 13.59
C GLU A 6 -2.89 8.85 12.49
N GLU A 7 -3.38 9.17 11.29
CA GLU A 7 -3.35 8.26 10.14
C GLU A 7 -1.94 7.78 9.80
N ALA A 8 -0.94 8.67 9.88
CA ALA A 8 0.44 8.29 9.60
C ALA A 8 1.00 7.36 10.69
N TYR A 9 0.59 7.53 11.95
CA TYR A 9 0.90 6.59 13.03
C TYR A 9 0.23 5.24 12.80
N ARG A 10 -1.05 5.21 12.39
CA ARG A 10 -1.76 3.97 12.08
C ARG A 10 -1.10 3.19 10.96
N GLN A 11 -0.65 3.86 9.89
CA GLN A 11 0.07 3.22 8.79
C GLN A 11 1.39 2.62 9.25
N ALA A 12 2.17 3.35 10.05
CA ALA A 12 3.43 2.85 10.62
C ALA A 12 3.20 1.66 11.56
N MET A 13 2.23 1.75 12.47
CA MET A 13 1.83 0.67 13.38
C MET A 13 1.41 -0.59 12.60
N THR A 14 0.64 -0.42 11.53
CA THR A 14 0.20 -1.52 10.67
C THR A 14 1.38 -2.19 9.97
N ALA A 15 2.28 -1.40 9.36
CA ALA A 15 3.46 -1.93 8.69
C ALA A 15 4.40 -2.70 9.65
N LEU A 16 4.59 -2.18 10.87
CA LEU A 16 5.39 -2.83 11.90
C LEU A 16 4.72 -4.12 12.41
N ALA A 17 3.41 -4.09 12.64
CA ALA A 17 2.68 -5.29 13.04
C ALA A 17 2.74 -6.39 11.97
N LEU A 18 2.60 -6.02 10.69
CA LEU A 18 2.69 -6.94 9.55
C LEU A 18 4.08 -7.49 9.31
N SER A 19 5.13 -6.77 9.69
CA SER A 19 6.52 -7.25 9.67
C SER A 19 6.90 -8.08 10.91
N GLY A 20 5.94 -8.38 11.79
CA GLY A 20 6.16 -9.15 13.01
C GLY A 20 6.70 -8.34 14.20
N GLN A 21 6.94 -7.05 14.01
CA GLN A 21 7.50 -6.13 15.01
C GLN A 21 6.40 -5.53 15.90
N ARG A 22 5.59 -6.39 16.53
CA ARG A 22 4.43 -5.96 17.35
C ARG A 22 4.81 -5.05 18.52
N GLY A 23 5.98 -5.27 19.12
CA GLY A 23 6.49 -4.43 20.21
C GLY A 23 6.76 -2.99 19.75
N GLU A 24 7.37 -2.83 18.57
CA GLU A 24 7.60 -1.51 17.99
C GLU A 24 6.29 -0.83 17.58
N ALA A 25 5.34 -1.60 17.03
CA ALA A 25 4.01 -1.09 16.72
C ALA A 25 3.28 -0.57 17.97
N ALA A 26 3.41 -1.25 19.12
CA ALA A 26 2.86 -0.78 20.38
C ALA A 26 3.58 0.48 20.91
N ALA A 27 4.90 0.56 20.77
CA ALA A 27 5.68 1.74 21.15
C ALA A 27 5.28 2.97 20.32
N TRP A 28 4.98 2.79 19.03
CA TRP A 28 4.48 3.86 18.16
C TRP A 28 3.15 4.44 18.63
N TYR A 29 2.21 3.59 19.08
CA TYR A 29 0.96 4.04 19.68
C TYR A 29 1.21 4.87 20.95
N GLN A 30 2.06 4.38 21.84
CA GLN A 30 2.39 5.08 23.10
C GLN A 30 3.02 6.45 22.81
N ASN A 31 3.88 6.54 21.80
CA ASN A 31 4.47 7.81 21.39
C ASN A 31 3.42 8.79 20.86
N CYS A 32 2.48 8.30 20.03
CA CYS A 32 1.36 9.09 19.53
C CYS A 32 0.52 9.65 20.69
N ALA A 33 0.07 8.78 21.59
CA ALA A 33 -0.75 9.16 22.75
C ALA A 33 -0.04 10.18 23.65
N ARG A 34 1.26 9.99 23.89
CA ARG A 34 2.07 10.92 24.67
C ARG A 34 2.14 12.31 24.03
N ILE A 35 2.31 12.38 22.70
CA ILE A 35 2.40 13.66 21.98
C ILE A 35 1.05 14.36 21.95
N LEU A 36 -0.03 13.64 21.66
CA LEU A 36 -1.39 14.19 21.65
C LEU A 36 -1.79 14.73 23.03
N ALA A 37 -1.49 13.97 24.09
CA ALA A 37 -1.76 14.41 25.45
C ALA A 37 -0.89 15.63 25.85
N ALA A 38 0.40 15.63 25.51
CA ALA A 38 1.32 16.69 25.92
C ALA A 38 1.06 18.02 25.19
N GLU A 39 0.78 17.97 23.89
CA GLU A 39 0.72 19.16 23.05
C GLU A 39 -0.71 19.66 22.83
N LEU A 40 -1.69 18.75 22.79
CA LEU A 40 -3.09 19.07 22.48
C LEU A 40 -4.04 18.79 23.66
N GLY A 41 -3.60 18.05 24.68
CA GLY A 41 -4.45 17.65 25.80
C GLY A 41 -5.61 16.72 25.42
N ILE A 42 -5.48 16.02 24.29
CA ILE A 42 -6.50 15.10 23.76
C ILE A 42 -6.01 13.66 23.81
N GLU A 43 -6.96 12.73 23.85
CA GLU A 43 -6.72 11.30 23.67
C GLU A 43 -6.63 10.94 22.18
N PRO A 44 -5.99 9.82 21.82
CA PRO A 44 -5.99 9.31 20.45
C PRO A 44 -7.40 8.98 19.94
N ASP A 45 -7.58 9.08 18.63
CA ASP A 45 -8.83 8.69 17.97
C ASP A 45 -9.20 7.22 18.30
N PRO A 46 -10.51 6.92 18.41
CA PRO A 46 -10.98 5.55 18.67
C PRO A 46 -10.46 4.52 17.67
N GLU A 47 -10.27 4.91 16.42
CA GLU A 47 -9.69 4.07 15.36
C GLU A 47 -8.23 3.69 15.68
N THR A 48 -7.43 4.65 16.15
CA THR A 48 -6.04 4.46 16.54
C THR A 48 -5.94 3.53 17.75
N THR A 49 -6.78 3.73 18.77
CA THR A 49 -6.85 2.83 19.93
C THR A 49 -7.35 1.44 19.57
N ALA A 50 -8.34 1.32 18.68
CA ALA A 50 -8.83 0.01 18.20
C ALA A 50 -7.75 -0.76 17.45
N LEU A 51 -6.96 -0.08 16.60
CA LEU A 51 -5.81 -0.68 15.92
C LEU A 51 -4.77 -1.20 16.92
N HIS A 52 -4.41 -0.41 17.93
CA HIS A 52 -3.48 -0.84 18.98
C HIS A 52 -3.96 -2.11 19.68
N LYS A 53 -5.24 -2.17 20.07
CA LYS A 53 -5.84 -3.36 20.69
C LYS A 53 -5.72 -4.59 19.80
N ARG A 54 -6.00 -4.46 18.51
CA ARG A 54 -5.84 -5.55 17.53
C ARG A 54 -4.39 -6.02 17.39
N ILE A 55 -3.43 -5.08 17.36
CA ILE A 55 -1.99 -5.40 17.29
C ILE A 55 -1.56 -6.22 18.52
N VAL A 56 -1.98 -5.80 19.73
CA VAL A 56 -1.66 -6.49 20.97
C VAL A 56 -2.30 -7.88 21.01
N ALA A 57 -3.55 -8.00 20.56
CA ALA A 57 -4.25 -9.28 20.45
C ALA A 57 -3.65 -10.22 19.38
N GLY A 58 -2.89 -9.69 18.42
CA GLY A 58 -2.36 -10.46 17.29
C GLY A 58 -3.33 -10.57 16.10
N ASP A 59 -4.45 -9.83 16.13
CA ASP A 59 -5.54 -9.87 15.13
C ASP A 59 -5.31 -8.90 13.96
N ILE A 60 -4.05 -8.74 13.56
CA ILE A 60 -3.68 -7.96 12.37
C ILE A 60 -3.46 -8.92 11.21
N THR A 61 -4.54 -9.13 10.47
CA THR A 61 -4.49 -9.71 9.14
C THR A 61 -4.35 -8.61 8.10
N GLN A 62 -3.46 -8.82 7.12
CA GLN A 62 -3.39 -7.96 5.94
C GLN A 62 -4.78 -7.87 5.33
N PRO A 63 -5.31 -6.66 5.07
CA PRO A 63 -6.43 -6.54 4.15
C PRO A 63 -5.97 -7.17 2.84
N VAL A 64 -6.58 -8.29 2.45
CA VAL A 64 -6.32 -8.89 1.15
C VAL A 64 -6.68 -7.80 0.13
N GLU A 65 -5.66 -7.22 -0.51
CA GLU A 65 -5.90 -6.28 -1.60
C GLU A 65 -6.75 -7.01 -2.61
N ARG A 66 -8.01 -6.58 -2.72
CA ARG A 66 -8.90 -7.06 -3.76
C ARG A 66 -8.24 -6.57 -5.05
N PRO A 67 -7.77 -7.46 -5.94
CA PRO A 67 -7.09 -7.01 -7.14
C PRO A 67 -8.00 -6.01 -7.83
N ILE A 68 -7.50 -4.79 -8.04
CA ILE A 68 -8.22 -3.78 -8.79
C ILE A 68 -8.37 -4.37 -10.18
N ARG A 69 -9.57 -4.85 -10.52
CA ARG A 69 -9.87 -5.28 -11.88
C ARG A 69 -9.94 -4.03 -12.73
N LEU A 70 -8.78 -3.65 -13.25
CA LEU A 70 -8.62 -2.57 -14.20
C LEU A 70 -9.19 -3.01 -15.55
N VAL A 71 -10.52 -3.08 -15.66
CA VAL A 71 -11.19 -3.47 -16.91
C VAL A 71 -11.27 -2.24 -17.80
N GLY A 72 -10.64 -2.30 -18.97
CA GLY A 72 -10.82 -1.29 -20.03
C GLY A 72 -9.99 -0.03 -19.92
N LEU A 73 -9.01 0.04 -19.01
CA LEU A 73 -8.01 1.11 -19.06
C LEU A 73 -6.94 0.76 -20.11
N PRO A 74 -6.75 1.58 -21.16
CA PRO A 74 -5.64 1.39 -22.06
C PRO A 74 -4.35 1.55 -21.25
N ALA A 75 -3.49 0.54 -21.28
CA ALA A 75 -2.10 0.69 -20.83
C ALA A 75 -1.59 1.96 -21.52
N GLN A 76 -1.14 2.94 -20.75
CA GLN A 76 -0.68 4.22 -21.26
C GLN A 76 0.53 3.97 -22.17
N TYR A 77 0.23 3.78 -23.45
CA TYR A 77 1.20 3.64 -24.53
C TYR A 77 1.69 5.04 -24.83
N THR A 78 2.84 5.39 -24.28
CA THR A 78 3.65 6.45 -24.86
C THR A 78 4.01 6.03 -26.29
N PRO A 79 3.80 6.89 -27.31
CA PRO A 79 4.21 6.56 -28.67
C PRO A 79 5.71 6.30 -28.70
N LEU A 80 6.10 5.11 -29.14
CA LEU A 80 7.50 4.76 -29.35
C LEU A 80 7.97 5.43 -30.64
N VAL A 81 8.48 6.66 -30.54
CA VAL A 81 9.05 7.39 -31.68
C VAL A 81 10.40 6.75 -32.04
N GLY A 82 10.60 6.42 -33.33
CA GLY A 82 11.88 5.91 -33.85
C GLY A 82 11.98 4.39 -33.96
N ARG A 83 10.88 3.65 -33.80
CA ARG A 83 10.82 2.17 -33.92
C ARG A 83 10.15 1.69 -35.21
N GLU A 84 9.92 2.58 -36.18
CA GLU A 84 9.17 2.29 -37.40
C GLU A 84 9.87 1.23 -38.27
N THR A 85 11.21 1.29 -38.37
CA THR A 85 12.03 0.29 -39.08
C THR A 85 12.01 -1.07 -38.40
N GLU A 86 12.04 -1.09 -37.07
CA GLU A 86 12.03 -2.31 -36.26
C GLU A 86 10.65 -2.99 -36.31
N LEU A 87 9.57 -2.22 -36.29
CA LEU A 87 8.20 -2.71 -36.51
C LEU A 87 7.98 -3.21 -37.94
N ALA A 88 8.59 -2.57 -38.94
CA ALA A 88 8.54 -3.03 -40.33
C ALA A 88 9.23 -4.39 -40.48
N ALA A 89 10.38 -4.60 -39.84
CA ALA A 89 11.08 -5.88 -39.82
C ALA A 89 10.23 -7.00 -39.17
N LEU A 90 9.58 -6.69 -38.03
CA LEU A 90 8.68 -7.64 -37.34
C LEU A 90 7.42 -8.00 -38.15
N ARG A 91 6.90 -7.07 -38.95
CA ARG A 91 5.74 -7.33 -39.84
C ARG A 91 6.12 -8.13 -41.09
N SER A 92 7.36 -7.99 -41.55
CA SER A 92 7.90 -8.70 -42.72
C SER A 92 8.23 -10.16 -42.40
N GLY A 93 8.59 -10.46 -41.15
CA GLY A 93 8.71 -11.82 -40.65
C GLY A 93 7.36 -12.29 -40.11
N CYS A 94 6.53 -12.89 -40.97
CA CYS A 94 5.22 -13.46 -40.61
C CYS A 94 5.30 -14.36 -39.35
N TRP A 95 5.04 -13.77 -38.19
CA TRP A 95 4.77 -14.53 -36.96
C TRP A 95 3.39 -15.17 -37.10
N THR A 96 3.35 -16.37 -37.67
CA THR A 96 2.15 -17.20 -37.62
C THR A 96 2.02 -17.74 -36.20
N ARG A 97 0.98 -17.30 -35.49
CA ARG A 97 0.55 -17.92 -34.25
C ARG A 97 -0.22 -19.20 -34.63
N PRO A 98 0.18 -20.41 -34.23
CA PRO A 98 -0.69 -21.57 -34.41
C PRO A 98 -1.94 -21.35 -33.55
N ALA A 99 -3.09 -21.25 -34.21
CA ALA A 99 -4.37 -21.39 -33.54
C ALA A 99 -4.51 -22.86 -33.16
N GLY A 100 -4.53 -23.16 -31.85
CA GLY A 100 -4.93 -24.46 -31.37
C GLY A 100 -6.38 -24.76 -31.80
N CYS A 101 -6.58 -25.97 -32.32
CA CYS A 101 -7.82 -26.72 -32.16
C CYS A 101 -7.64 -27.68 -30.99
#